data_AF-A0A399T7Q4-F1
#
_entry.id   AF-A0A399T7Q4-F1
#
_cell.length_a   1.000
_cell.length_b   1.000
_cell.length_c   1.000
_cell.angle_alpha   90.00
_cell.angle_beta   90.00
_cell.angle_gamma   90.00
#
_symmetry.space_group_name_H-M   'P 1'
#
loop_
_entity.id
_entity.type
_entity.pdbx_description
1 polymer ?
#
loop_
_entity_poly.entity_id
_entity_poly.type
_entity_poly.pdbx_seq_one_letter_code
_entity_poly.pdbx_strand_id
1 'polypeptide(L)'
;MRSRLLHARESFWLLPALLGLGAVVLALGLVEVDRLLVAAGIDDIPLVEDLSATGGRAILSAIGGTMLGVAATSFSITISVLATTSSSYGPRLVRNFMADRGNQVVLAVLTSTFLYALIVLRSIHTEEDGVVGFVPVLAVSAAVLLAVADVAVLVYFIHHIAMSVQVTTLQTRVLADLERVIDATRPARDAEAGAVATDGPGDPDPAGPVHVVRAAATGYV
;
A
#
# COMPACT_ATOMS: atom_id res chain seq x y z
N MET A 1 -19.93 1.59 -18.84
CA MET A 1 -18.58 0.96 -18.74
C MET A 1 -17.58 1.78 -17.92
N ARG A 2 -17.52 3.12 -18.00
CA ARG A 2 -16.59 3.96 -17.19
C ARG A 2 -16.72 3.80 -15.66
N SER A 3 -17.92 3.52 -15.13
CA SER A 3 -18.12 3.34 -13.69
C SER A 3 -17.46 2.09 -13.11
N ARG A 4 -17.35 0.99 -13.87
CA ARG A 4 -16.68 -0.24 -13.43
C ARG A 4 -15.16 -0.08 -13.36
N LEU A 5 -14.57 0.72 -14.26
CA LEU A 5 -13.14 1.06 -14.21
C LEU A 5 -12.78 1.99 -13.03
N LEU A 6 -13.72 2.83 -12.59
CA LEU A 6 -13.50 3.70 -11.42
C LEU A 6 -13.57 2.91 -10.10
N HIS A 7 -14.52 1.97 -9.95
CA HIS A 7 -14.57 1.06 -8.80
C HIS A 7 -13.42 0.04 -8.81
N ALA A 8 -12.96 -0.35 -10.01
CA ALA A 8 -11.80 -1.20 -10.18
C ALA A 8 -10.50 -0.53 -9.68
N ARG A 9 -10.34 0.78 -9.89
CA ARG A 9 -9.19 1.53 -9.37
C ARG A 9 -9.18 1.71 -7.86
N GLU A 10 -10.29 1.41 -7.18
CA GLU A 10 -10.39 1.38 -5.71
C GLU A 10 -10.17 -0.02 -5.12
N SER A 11 -10.12 -1.06 -5.96
CA SER A 11 -9.94 -2.42 -5.47
C SER A 11 -8.46 -2.72 -5.24
N PHE A 12 -8.11 -2.87 -3.96
CA PHE A 12 -6.80 -3.30 -3.47
C PHE A 12 -6.19 -4.49 -4.25
N TRP A 13 -7.04 -5.37 -4.79
CA TRP A 13 -6.64 -6.62 -5.43
C TRP A 13 -6.36 -6.52 -6.93
N LEU A 14 -6.78 -5.43 -7.59
CA LEU A 14 -6.67 -5.36 -9.04
C LEU A 14 -5.25 -5.08 -9.53
N LEU A 15 -4.51 -4.24 -8.81
CA LEU A 15 -3.11 -3.99 -9.16
C LEU A 15 -2.25 -5.25 -9.00
N PRO A 16 -2.31 -6.01 -7.88
CA PRO A 16 -1.65 -7.30 -7.77
C PRO A 16 -2.08 -8.31 -8.82
N ALA A 17 -3.38 -8.43 -9.10
CA ALA A 17 -3.87 -9.38 -10.10
C ALA A 17 -3.36 -9.05 -11.51
N LEU A 18 -3.34 -7.77 -11.88
CA LEU A 18 -2.91 -7.32 -13.19
C LEU A 18 -1.39 -7.46 -13.39
N LEU A 19 -0.59 -7.03 -12.40
CA LEU A 19 0.86 -7.22 -12.45
C LEU A 19 1.23 -8.71 -12.41
N GLY A 20 0.52 -9.51 -11.59
CA GLY A 20 0.72 -10.95 -11.52
C GLY A 20 0.42 -11.64 -12.85
N LEU A 21 -0.68 -11.27 -13.51
CA LEU A 21 -0.98 -11.75 -14.86
C LEU A 21 0.10 -11.33 -15.85
N GLY A 22 0.58 -10.08 -15.78
CA GLY A 22 1.68 -9.59 -16.59
C GLY A 22 2.97 -10.39 -16.39
N ALA A 23 3.31 -10.73 -15.15
CA ALA A 23 4.44 -11.58 -14.82
C ALA A 23 4.31 -12.99 -15.38
N VAL A 24 3.12 -13.60 -15.31
CA VAL A 24 2.87 -14.91 -15.93
C VAL A 24 3.07 -14.85 -17.45
N VAL A 25 2.53 -13.83 -18.11
CA VAL A 25 2.70 -13.64 -19.56
C VAL A 25 4.17 -13.42 -19.92
N LEU A 26 4.87 -12.60 -19.14
CA LEU A 26 6.30 -12.34 -19.32
C LEU A 26 7.13 -13.62 -19.17
N ALA A 27 6.85 -14.43 -18.14
CA ALA A 27 7.52 -15.70 -17.89
C ALA A 27 7.31 -16.68 -19.05
N LEU A 28 6.05 -16.87 -19.49
CA LEU A 28 5.75 -17.73 -20.63
C LEU A 28 6.42 -17.24 -21.91
N GLY A 29 6.44 -15.92 -22.14
CA GLY A 29 7.08 -15.30 -23.30
C GLY A 29 8.59 -15.53 -23.32
N LEU A 30 9.28 -15.28 -22.19
CA LEU A 30 10.72 -15.49 -22.08
C LEU A 30 11.10 -16.95 -22.25
N VAL A 31 10.36 -17.87 -21.62
CA VAL A 31 10.59 -19.31 -21.77
C VAL A 31 10.40 -19.76 -23.23
N GLU A 32 9.43 -19.20 -23.95
CA GLU A 32 9.23 -19.51 -25.36
C GLU A 32 10.34 -18.95 -26.24
N VAL A 33 10.84 -17.75 -25.93
CA VAL A 33 12.02 -17.18 -26.58
C VAL A 33 13.24 -18.07 -26.36
N ASP A 34 13.50 -18.50 -25.12
CA ASP A 34 14.58 -19.45 -24.82
C ASP A 34 14.45 -20.75 -25.65
N ARG A 35 13.24 -21.31 -25.77
CA ARG A 35 12.99 -22.49 -26.62
C ARG A 35 13.31 -22.25 -28.10
N LEU A 36 12.94 -21.10 -28.64
CA LEU A 36 13.20 -20.73 -30.04
C LEU A 36 14.70 -20.52 -30.30
N LEU A 37 15.44 -19.96 -29.34
CA LEU A 37 16.88 -19.77 -29.46
C LEU A 37 17.63 -21.11 -29.53
N VAL A 38 17.30 -22.03 -28.61
CA VAL A 38 17.85 -23.39 -28.61
C VAL A 38 17.49 -24.13 -29.90
N ALA A 39 16.23 -24.02 -30.37
CA ALA A 39 15.81 -24.62 -31.63
C ALA A 39 16.54 -24.04 -32.86
N ALA A 40 17.03 -22.80 -32.77
CA ALA A 40 17.85 -22.14 -33.78
C ALA A 40 19.35 -22.49 -33.69
N GLY A 41 19.77 -23.30 -32.70
CA GLY A 41 21.16 -23.67 -32.44
C GLY A 41 21.99 -22.54 -31.80
N ILE A 42 21.33 -21.59 -31.15
CA ILE A 42 21.97 -20.52 -30.38
C ILE A 42 22.00 -20.98 -28.92
N ASP A 43 22.97 -21.83 -28.62
CA ASP A 43 23.10 -22.45 -27.29
C ASP A 43 24.08 -21.67 -26.38
N ASP A 44 25.03 -20.93 -26.97
CA ASP A 44 26.00 -20.07 -26.27
C ASP A 44 25.48 -18.63 -26.12
N ILE A 45 24.78 -18.37 -25.01
CA ILE A 45 24.54 -16.99 -24.56
C ILE A 45 25.59 -16.66 -23.49
N PRO A 46 26.58 -15.79 -23.78
CA PRO A 46 27.75 -15.54 -22.92
C PRO A 46 27.39 -14.92 -21.56
N LEU A 47 26.14 -14.52 -21.34
CA LEU A 47 25.70 -13.97 -20.06
C LEU A 47 25.56 -15.06 -18.99
N VAL A 48 25.36 -16.34 -19.36
CA VAL A 48 25.15 -17.44 -18.39
C VAL A 48 25.55 -18.84 -18.92
N GLU A 49 26.70 -18.96 -19.58
CA GLU A 49 27.25 -20.23 -20.14
C GLU A 49 27.31 -21.41 -19.13
N ASP A 50 27.33 -21.14 -17.82
CA ASP A 50 27.46 -22.17 -16.78
C ASP A 50 26.17 -22.49 -15.98
N LEU A 51 25.00 -22.01 -16.41
CA LEU A 51 23.77 -22.23 -15.63
C LEU A 51 23.20 -23.64 -15.78
N SER A 52 23.60 -24.52 -14.86
CA SER A 52 22.98 -25.85 -14.73
C SER A 52 21.48 -25.79 -14.38
N ALA A 53 20.72 -26.81 -14.80
CA ALA A 53 19.31 -26.96 -14.44
C ALA A 53 19.09 -26.92 -12.92
N THR A 54 19.98 -27.56 -12.17
CA THR A 54 20.00 -27.56 -10.71
C THR A 54 20.22 -26.15 -10.16
N GLY A 55 21.18 -25.40 -10.71
CA GLY A 55 21.45 -24.01 -10.34
C GLY A 55 20.26 -23.09 -10.60
N GLY A 56 19.66 -23.16 -11.79
CA GLY A 56 18.47 -22.40 -12.15
C GLY A 56 17.29 -22.69 -11.23
N ARG A 57 17.02 -23.98 -10.94
CA ARG A 57 15.97 -24.38 -9.99
C ARG A 57 16.24 -23.87 -8.58
N ALA A 58 17.49 -23.95 -8.11
CA ALA A 58 17.87 -23.48 -6.78
C ALA A 58 17.65 -21.96 -6.63
N ILE A 59 18.08 -21.17 -7.62
CA ILE A 59 17.88 -19.72 -7.66
C ILE A 59 16.39 -19.39 -7.67
N LEU A 60 15.62 -19.96 -8.59
CA LEU A 60 14.17 -19.71 -8.70
C LEU A 60 13.40 -20.15 -7.44
N SER A 61 13.80 -21.26 -6.82
CA SER A 61 13.19 -21.73 -5.57
C SER A 61 13.51 -20.80 -4.40
N ALA A 62 14.74 -20.30 -4.32
CA ALA A 62 15.12 -19.32 -3.30
C ALA A 62 14.34 -17.99 -3.48
N ILE A 63 14.23 -17.49 -4.71
CA ILE A 63 13.44 -16.29 -5.02
C ILE A 63 11.96 -16.54 -4.70
N GLY A 64 11.36 -17.60 -5.23
CA GLY A 64 9.96 -17.92 -4.99
C GLY A 64 9.63 -18.10 -3.50
N GLY A 65 10.46 -18.84 -2.77
CA GLY A 65 10.26 -19.07 -1.33
C GLY A 65 10.37 -17.79 -0.49
N THR A 66 11.31 -16.90 -0.83
CA THR A 66 11.51 -15.65 -0.07
C THR A 66 10.43 -14.61 -0.35
N MET A 67 9.96 -14.48 -1.60
CA MET A 67 8.99 -13.43 -1.96
C MET A 67 7.64 -13.56 -1.25
N LEU A 68 7.15 -14.78 -1.03
CA LEU A 68 5.92 -14.98 -0.25
C LEU A 68 6.08 -14.52 1.20
N GLY A 69 7.25 -14.80 1.80
CA GLY A 69 7.60 -14.33 3.13
C GLY A 69 7.66 -12.81 3.23
N VAL A 70 8.33 -12.15 2.26
CA VAL A 70 8.43 -10.68 2.21
C VAL A 70 7.05 -10.03 1.98
N ALA A 71 6.19 -10.63 1.16
CA ALA A 71 4.82 -10.16 0.97
C ALA A 71 3.99 -10.28 2.27
N ALA A 72 4.09 -11.42 2.97
CA ALA A 72 3.40 -11.65 4.23
C ALA A 72 3.87 -10.70 5.34
N THR A 73 5.18 -10.45 5.46
CA THR A 73 5.72 -9.50 6.43
C THR A 73 5.28 -8.07 6.13
N SER A 74 5.31 -7.66 4.85
CA SER A 74 4.83 -6.33 4.42
C SER A 74 3.35 -6.13 4.74
N PHE A 75 2.52 -7.15 4.49
CA PHE A 75 1.11 -7.13 4.84
C PHE A 75 0.89 -7.04 6.37
N SER A 76 1.65 -7.82 7.13
CA SER A 76 1.60 -7.81 8.60
C SER A 76 1.96 -6.43 9.19
N ILE A 77 3.05 -5.81 8.71
CA ILE A 77 3.46 -4.46 9.13
C ILE A 77 2.35 -3.45 8.81
N THR A 78 1.75 -3.54 7.63
CA THR A 78 0.66 -2.62 7.23
C THR A 78 -0.55 -2.75 8.16
N ILE A 79 -0.98 -3.98 8.46
CA ILE A 79 -2.08 -4.22 9.40
C ILE A 79 -1.73 -3.73 10.81
N SER A 80 -0.50 -3.97 11.26
CA SER A 80 -0.05 -3.52 12.59
C SER A 80 -0.13 -1.99 12.72
N VAL A 81 0.40 -1.26 11.74
CA VAL A 81 0.32 0.22 11.70
C VAL A 81 -1.13 0.69 11.65
N LEU A 82 -1.96 0.02 10.86
CA LEU A 82 -3.39 0.32 10.77
C LEU A 82 -4.11 0.12 12.11
N ALA A 83 -3.80 -0.96 12.82
CA ALA A 83 -4.38 -1.25 14.13
C ALA A 83 -3.99 -0.18 15.16
N THR A 84 -2.72 0.19 15.24
CA THR A 84 -2.21 1.27 16.13
C THR A 84 -2.81 2.64 15.80
N THR A 85 -3.07 2.91 14.52
CA THR A 85 -3.67 4.17 14.08
C THR A 85 -5.17 4.20 14.38
N SER A 86 -5.87 3.08 14.17
CA SER A 86 -7.31 2.98 14.41
C SER A 86 -7.68 3.15 15.87
N SER A 87 -6.83 2.65 16.78
CA SER A 87 -7.00 2.86 18.22
C SER A 87 -6.83 4.33 18.64
N SER A 88 -6.18 5.15 17.82
CA SER A 88 -5.82 6.54 18.14
C SER A 88 -6.68 7.61 17.43
N TYR A 89 -7.25 7.35 16.24
CA TYR A 89 -7.90 8.39 15.39
C TYR A 89 -9.30 8.06 14.84
N GLY A 90 -9.88 6.91 15.22
CA GLY A 90 -11.26 6.55 14.85
C GLY A 90 -11.45 5.98 13.43
N PRO A 91 -12.65 5.43 13.12
CA PRO A 91 -12.88 4.50 12.01
C PRO A 91 -12.77 5.09 10.59
N ARG A 92 -12.62 6.41 10.42
CA ARG A 92 -12.54 7.06 9.10
C ARG A 92 -11.16 6.91 8.44
N LEU A 93 -10.08 6.75 9.22
CA LEU A 93 -8.72 6.56 8.68
C LEU A 93 -8.53 5.17 8.04
N VAL A 94 -9.26 4.16 8.52
CA VAL A 94 -9.16 2.77 8.04
C VAL A 94 -9.47 2.64 6.55
N ARG A 95 -10.43 3.44 6.08
CA ARG A 95 -10.89 3.42 4.69
C ARG A 95 -9.88 4.05 3.74
N ASN A 96 -9.04 4.98 4.21
CA ASN A 96 -8.00 5.61 3.41
C ASN A 96 -6.73 4.75 3.27
N PHE A 97 -6.42 3.90 4.26
CA PHE A 97 -5.23 3.05 4.24
C PHE A 97 -5.36 1.84 3.29
N MET A 98 -6.56 1.27 3.14
CA MET A 98 -6.83 0.23 2.13
C MET A 98 -6.67 0.76 0.69
N ALA A 99 -6.77 2.09 0.50
CA ALA A 99 -6.55 2.76 -0.78
C ALA A 99 -5.08 3.23 -0.98
N ASP A 100 -4.17 2.90 -0.05
CA ASP A 100 -2.77 3.28 -0.16
C ASP A 100 -2.11 2.56 -1.34
N ARG A 101 -1.83 3.35 -2.38
CA ARG A 101 -1.19 2.87 -3.61
C ARG A 101 0.22 2.34 -3.36
N GLY A 102 0.93 2.84 -2.35
CA GLY A 102 2.28 2.37 -2.01
C GLY A 102 2.25 0.89 -1.61
N ASN A 103 1.36 0.53 -0.69
CA ASN A 103 1.21 -0.85 -0.25
C ASN A 103 0.70 -1.77 -1.37
N GLN A 104 -0.24 -1.29 -2.20
CA GLN A 104 -0.73 -2.04 -3.35
C GLN A 104 0.39 -2.34 -4.37
N VAL A 105 1.26 -1.36 -4.66
CA VAL A 105 2.40 -1.55 -5.57
C VAL A 105 3.37 -2.57 -5.02
N VAL A 106 3.73 -2.46 -3.74
CA VAL A 106 4.68 -3.38 -3.09
C VAL A 106 4.16 -4.82 -3.15
N LEU A 107 2.92 -5.05 -2.73
CA LEU A 107 2.31 -6.38 -2.80
C LEU A 107 2.20 -6.88 -4.24
N ALA A 108 1.85 -6.00 -5.18
CA ALA A 108 1.74 -6.36 -6.58
C ALA A 108 3.08 -6.83 -7.16
N VAL A 109 4.17 -6.10 -6.91
CA VAL A 109 5.50 -6.48 -7.42
C VAL A 109 5.97 -7.77 -6.76
N LEU A 110 5.94 -7.88 -5.43
CA LEU A 110 6.40 -9.08 -4.70
C LEU A 110 5.64 -10.35 -5.12
N THR A 111 4.31 -10.24 -5.25
CA THR A 111 3.47 -11.37 -5.70
C THR A 111 3.73 -11.71 -7.17
N SER A 112 4.07 -10.71 -8.00
CA SER A 112 4.39 -10.93 -9.41
C SER A 112 5.72 -11.64 -9.59
N THR A 113 6.77 -11.25 -8.85
CA THR A 113 8.05 -11.96 -8.88
C THR A 113 7.90 -13.40 -8.39
N PHE A 114 7.09 -13.63 -7.35
CA PHE A 114 6.73 -14.98 -6.90
C PHE A 114 6.09 -15.82 -8.02
N LEU A 115 5.05 -15.30 -8.66
CA LEU A 115 4.37 -16.00 -9.76
C LEU A 115 5.29 -16.23 -10.95
N TYR A 116 6.09 -15.23 -11.33
CA TYR A 116 7.10 -15.34 -12.37
C TYR A 116 8.05 -16.51 -12.08
N ALA A 117 8.63 -16.55 -10.88
CA ALA A 117 9.56 -17.59 -10.48
C ALA A 117 8.95 -18.99 -10.55
N LEU A 118 7.68 -19.16 -10.12
CA LEU A 118 6.99 -20.46 -10.22
C LEU A 118 6.76 -20.91 -11.67
N ILE A 119 6.36 -20.00 -12.56
CA ILE A 119 6.11 -20.34 -13.97
C ILE A 119 7.42 -20.73 -14.66
N VAL A 120 8.50 -19.99 -14.42
CA VAL A 120 9.82 -20.35 -14.98
C VAL A 120 10.32 -21.65 -14.36
N LEU A 121 10.19 -21.84 -13.05
CA LEU A 121 10.63 -23.06 -12.37
C LEU A 121 9.95 -24.32 -12.93
N ARG A 122 8.64 -24.22 -13.21
CA ARG A 122 7.88 -25.29 -13.86
C ARG A 122 8.42 -25.67 -15.25
N SER A 123 9.05 -24.74 -15.95
CA SER A 123 9.54 -24.98 -17.31
C SER A 123 10.89 -25.70 -17.38
N ILE A 124 11.63 -25.76 -16.27
CA ILE A 124 12.93 -26.45 -16.22
C ILE A 124 12.70 -27.96 -16.16
N HIS A 125 13.23 -28.69 -17.14
CA HIS A 125 13.20 -30.16 -17.21
C HIS A 125 14.63 -30.70 -17.11
N THR A 126 14.79 -31.84 -16.44
CA THR A 126 16.07 -32.53 -16.29
C THR A 126 16.12 -33.77 -17.18
N GLU A 127 17.31 -34.20 -17.60
CA GLU A 127 17.47 -35.44 -18.37
C GLU A 127 16.97 -36.69 -17.62
N GLU A 128 16.98 -36.65 -16.28
CA GLU A 128 16.37 -37.68 -15.42
C GLU A 128 14.84 -37.80 -15.59
N ASP A 129 14.17 -36.77 -16.15
CA ASP A 129 12.74 -36.79 -16.44
C ASP A 129 12.40 -37.45 -17.80
N GLY A 130 13.40 -38.00 -18.51
CA GLY A 130 13.21 -38.68 -19.80
C GLY A 130 13.00 -37.73 -20.99
N VAL A 131 13.28 -36.44 -20.82
CA VAL A 131 13.22 -35.38 -21.83
C VAL A 131 14.59 -34.71 -21.91
N VAL A 132 14.99 -34.22 -23.09
CA VAL A 132 16.23 -33.43 -23.26
C VAL A 132 16.25 -32.29 -22.22
N GLY A 133 17.34 -32.17 -21.46
CA GLY A 133 17.47 -31.17 -20.41
C GLY A 133 17.28 -29.75 -20.98
N PHE A 134 16.39 -28.96 -20.38
CA PHE A 134 16.08 -27.61 -20.84
C PHE A 134 16.10 -26.63 -19.67
N VAL A 135 16.90 -25.57 -19.83
CA VAL A 135 17.06 -24.49 -18.85
C VAL A 135 16.86 -23.16 -19.59
N PRO A 136 15.80 -22.39 -19.29
CA PRO A 136 15.55 -21.11 -19.93
C PRO A 136 16.41 -20.02 -19.29
N VAL A 137 17.60 -19.82 -19.86
CA VAL A 137 18.63 -18.94 -19.31
C VAL A 137 18.14 -17.50 -19.20
N LEU A 138 17.50 -16.96 -20.24
CA LEU A 138 16.99 -15.58 -20.23
C LEU A 138 15.89 -15.41 -19.19
N ALA A 139 14.99 -16.39 -19.08
CA ALA A 139 13.93 -16.35 -18.09
C ALA A 139 14.48 -16.38 -16.65
N VAL A 140 15.53 -17.15 -16.37
CA VAL A 140 16.19 -17.17 -15.05
C VAL A 140 16.91 -15.86 -14.78
N SER A 141 17.66 -15.30 -15.73
CA SER A 141 18.32 -14.00 -15.57
C SER A 141 17.32 -12.89 -15.26
N ALA A 142 16.17 -12.87 -15.93
CA ALA A 142 15.11 -11.93 -15.63
C ALA A 142 14.53 -12.12 -14.21
N ALA A 143 14.43 -13.35 -13.71
CA ALA A 143 14.03 -13.60 -12.31
C ALA A 143 15.01 -12.95 -11.33
N VAL A 144 16.31 -13.06 -11.58
CA VAL A 144 17.36 -12.45 -10.75
C VAL A 144 17.26 -10.93 -10.78
N LEU A 145 17.03 -10.33 -11.95
CA LEU A 145 16.82 -8.88 -12.06
C LEU A 145 15.57 -8.42 -11.31
N LEU A 146 14.47 -9.16 -11.40
CA LEU A 146 13.26 -8.88 -10.62
C LEU A 146 13.52 -8.97 -9.11
N ALA A 147 14.28 -9.97 -8.65
CA ALA A 147 14.65 -10.10 -7.25
C ALA A 147 15.52 -8.93 -6.76
N VAL A 148 16.43 -8.41 -7.60
CA VAL A 148 17.20 -7.19 -7.28
C VAL A 148 16.26 -5.97 -7.21
N ALA A 149 15.30 -5.85 -8.12
CA ALA A 149 14.30 -4.79 -8.08
C ALA A 149 13.42 -4.88 -6.82
N ASP A 150 13.09 -6.09 -6.35
CA ASP A 150 12.31 -6.32 -5.13
C ASP A 150 13.02 -5.79 -3.89
N VAL A 151 14.36 -5.81 -3.84
CA VAL A 151 15.12 -5.17 -2.76
C VAL A 151 14.87 -3.66 -2.75
N ALA A 152 14.86 -3.01 -3.90
CA ALA A 152 14.56 -1.57 -3.99
C ALA A 152 13.11 -1.28 -3.59
N VAL A 153 12.16 -2.13 -3.99
CA VAL A 153 10.76 -2.03 -3.59
C VAL A 153 10.59 -2.21 -2.08
N LEU A 154 11.35 -3.11 -1.45
CA LEU A 154 11.35 -3.30 -0.01
C LEU A 154 11.89 -2.08 0.73
N VAL A 155 13.00 -1.49 0.26
CA VAL A 155 13.53 -0.24 0.83
C VAL A 155 12.51 0.89 0.71
N TYR A 156 11.87 1.01 -0.45
CA TYR A 156 10.76 1.95 -0.67
C TYR A 156 9.61 1.71 0.31
N PHE A 157 9.19 0.45 0.51
CA PHE A 157 8.11 0.09 1.42
C PHE A 157 8.42 0.53 2.86
N ILE A 158 9.64 0.26 3.34
CA ILE A 158 10.07 0.66 4.69
C ILE A 158 9.99 2.18 4.84
N HIS A 159 10.52 2.93 3.86
CA HIS A 159 10.48 4.38 3.89
C HIS A 159 9.04 4.92 3.87
N HIS A 160 8.19 4.36 3.02
CA HIS A 160 6.79 4.75 2.88
C HIS A 160 6.01 4.55 4.19
N ILE A 161 6.16 3.38 4.82
CA ILE A 161 5.51 3.10 6.10
C ILE A 161 6.04 4.02 7.21
N ALA A 162 7.36 4.23 7.28
CA ALA A 162 7.96 5.11 8.28
C ALA A 162 7.43 6.55 8.16
N MET A 163 7.34 7.09 6.94
CA MET A 163 6.79 8.42 6.69
C MET A 163 5.31 8.51 7.05
N SER A 164 4.52 7.48 6.75
CA SER A 164 3.09 7.44 7.08
C SER A 164 2.85 7.51 8.61
N VAL A 165 3.67 6.80 9.39
CA VAL A 165 3.61 6.86 10.86
C VAL A 165 4.05 8.23 11.39
N GLN A 166 5.13 8.82 10.85
CA GLN A 166 5.62 10.14 11.26
C GLN A 166 4.58 11.24 11.01
N VAL A 167 3.96 11.27 9.83
CA VAL A 167 2.92 12.26 9.49
C VAL A 167 1.75 12.19 10.44
N THR A 168 1.27 10.98 10.76
CA THR A 168 0.17 10.76 11.71
C THR A 168 0.53 11.29 13.11
N THR A 169 1.76 11.03 13.56
CA THR A 169 2.26 11.52 14.85
C THR A 169 2.36 13.05 14.88
N LEU A 170 2.88 13.66 13.82
CA LEU A 170 3.01 15.12 13.71
C LEU A 170 1.66 15.83 13.69
N GLN A 171 0.68 15.31 12.93
CA GLN A 171 -0.67 15.86 12.90
C GLN A 171 -1.30 15.92 14.30
N THR A 172 -1.03 14.92 15.13
CA THR A 172 -1.56 14.85 16.51
C THR A 172 -0.93 15.88 17.41
N ARG A 173 0.39 16.10 17.26
CA ARG A 173 1.10 17.13 18.01
C ARG A 173 0.59 18.51 17.62
N VAL A 174 0.47 18.78 16.32
CA VAL A 174 -0.06 20.07 15.82
C VAL A 174 -1.51 20.29 16.27
N LEU A 175 -2.35 19.26 16.26
CA LEU A 175 -3.72 19.35 16.78
C LEU A 175 -3.71 19.71 18.27
N ALA A 176 -2.93 19.00 19.09
CA ALA A 176 -2.82 19.28 20.52
C ALA A 176 -2.24 20.68 20.80
N ASP A 177 -1.28 21.14 20.00
CA ASP A 177 -0.71 22.48 20.11
C ASP A 177 -1.75 23.55 19.74
N LEU A 178 -2.54 23.32 18.69
CA LEU A 178 -3.63 24.21 18.28
C LEU A 178 -4.73 24.28 19.36
N GLU A 179 -5.14 23.13 19.92
CA GLU A 179 -6.11 23.08 21.03
C GLU A 179 -5.61 23.88 22.24
N ARG A 180 -4.34 23.73 22.62
CA ARG A 180 -3.74 24.53 23.71
C ARG A 180 -3.75 26.02 23.42
N VAL A 181 -3.43 26.42 22.18
CA VAL A 181 -3.47 27.83 21.78
C VAL A 181 -4.89 28.38 21.79
N ILE A 182 -5.87 27.60 21.30
CA ILE A 182 -7.28 27.97 21.36
C ILE A 182 -7.72 28.16 22.81
N ASP A 183 -7.40 27.23 23.71
CA ASP A 183 -7.77 27.34 25.12
C ASP A 183 -7.09 28.52 25.81
N ALA A 184 -5.83 28.82 25.48
CA ALA A 184 -5.11 29.98 26.01
C ALA A 184 -5.59 31.32 25.44
N THR A 185 -6.11 31.33 24.20
CA THR A 185 -6.57 32.54 23.51
C THR A 185 -8.08 32.73 23.63
N ARG A 186 -8.81 31.71 24.12
CA ARG A 186 -10.22 31.83 24.51
C ARG A 186 -10.22 32.91 25.58
N PRO A 187 -10.72 34.12 25.26
CA PRO A 187 -10.64 35.21 26.23
C PRO A 187 -11.45 34.78 27.43
N ALA A 188 -11.18 35.41 28.56
CA ALA A 188 -12.00 35.39 29.76
C ALA A 188 -13.44 35.96 29.51
N ARG A 189 -14.03 35.76 28.33
CA ARG A 189 -15.42 36.06 27.99
C ARG A 189 -16.38 35.30 28.89
N ASP A 190 -16.01 34.12 29.39
CA ASP A 190 -16.82 33.44 30.40
C ASP A 190 -16.60 34.03 31.81
N ALA A 191 -15.45 34.66 32.08
CA ALA A 191 -15.21 35.35 33.35
C ALA A 191 -15.86 36.74 33.38
N GLU A 192 -15.91 37.46 32.26
CA GLU A 192 -16.64 38.72 32.13
C GLU A 192 -18.15 38.50 31.96
N ALA A 193 -18.60 37.44 31.28
CA ALA A 193 -20.02 37.05 31.27
C ALA A 193 -20.51 36.51 32.62
N GLY A 194 -19.61 35.98 33.46
CA GLY A 194 -19.90 35.61 34.86
C GLY A 194 -19.77 36.76 35.87
N ALA A 195 -19.03 37.82 35.54
CA ALA A 195 -18.84 39.00 36.40
C ALA A 195 -19.80 40.15 36.07
N VAL A 196 -20.39 40.16 34.88
CA VAL A 196 -21.64 40.88 34.62
C VAL A 196 -22.80 39.96 34.99
N ALA A 197 -22.89 39.65 36.29
CA ALA A 197 -24.21 39.50 36.92
C ALA A 197 -24.87 40.89 36.80
N THR A 198 -25.43 41.16 35.62
CA THR A 198 -26.43 42.20 35.46
C THR A 198 -27.48 41.93 36.53
N ASP A 199 -27.72 42.92 37.38
CA ASP A 199 -29.09 43.32 37.72
C ASP A 199 -29.87 43.44 36.39
N GLY A 200 -30.34 42.29 35.90
CA GLY A 200 -31.28 42.14 34.81
C GLY A 200 -32.67 42.04 35.42
N PRO A 201 -33.69 42.61 34.78
CA PRO A 201 -34.99 42.83 35.39
C PRO A 201 -35.60 41.48 35.81
N GLY A 202 -36.24 41.47 36.97
CA GLY A 202 -36.92 40.29 37.50
C GLY A 202 -37.79 39.60 36.45
N ASP A 203 -37.96 38.30 36.65
CA ASP A 203 -38.78 37.39 35.85
C ASP A 203 -39.96 38.12 35.20
N PRO A 204 -40.05 38.21 33.86
CA PRO A 204 -41.08 39.01 33.21
C PRO A 204 -42.45 38.48 33.61
N ASP A 205 -43.26 39.35 34.20
CA ASP A 205 -44.66 39.09 34.49
C ASP A 205 -45.33 38.54 33.21
N PRO A 206 -45.88 37.30 33.24
CA PRO A 206 -46.53 36.70 32.08
C PRO A 206 -47.76 37.49 31.60
N ALA A 207 -48.20 38.53 32.33
CA ALA A 207 -49.25 39.47 31.93
C ALA A 207 -48.74 40.80 31.31
N GLY A 208 -47.42 41.01 31.19
CA GLY A 208 -46.82 42.24 30.66
C GLY A 208 -46.89 42.40 29.14
N PRO A 209 -46.77 43.62 28.60
CA PRO A 209 -46.80 43.87 27.16
C PRO A 209 -45.57 43.24 26.46
N VAL A 210 -45.85 42.31 25.53
CA VAL A 210 -44.82 41.58 24.78
C VAL A 210 -44.16 42.48 23.73
N HIS A 211 -42.84 42.60 23.77
CA HIS A 211 -42.06 43.29 22.74
C HIS A 211 -41.33 42.27 21.86
N VAL A 212 -41.71 42.21 20.57
CA VAL A 212 -41.15 41.27 19.62
C VAL A 212 -39.85 41.84 19.04
N VAL A 213 -38.71 41.24 19.40
CA VAL A 213 -37.43 41.54 18.78
C VAL A 213 -37.21 40.61 17.60
N ARG A 214 -37.09 41.16 16.39
CA ARG A 214 -36.81 40.38 15.17
C ARG A 214 -35.32 40.41 14.87
N ALA A 215 -34.73 39.23 14.65
CA ALA A 215 -33.36 39.11 14.19
C ALA A 215 -33.26 39.54 12.71
N ALA A 216 -32.27 40.37 12.39
CA ALA A 216 -32.05 40.88 11.03
C ALA A 216 -31.33 39.87 10.11
N ALA A 217 -30.66 38.86 10.67
CA ALA A 217 -30.01 37.79 9.92
C ALA A 217 -29.93 36.51 10.75
N THR A 218 -29.99 35.36 10.09
CA THR A 218 -29.84 34.03 10.71
C THR A 218 -28.36 33.75 10.95
N GLY A 219 -27.95 33.58 12.21
CA GLY A 219 -26.58 33.23 12.59
C GLY A 219 -26.40 33.21 14.11
N TYR A 220 -25.34 32.56 14.59
CA TYR A 220 -24.94 32.60 15.99
C TYR A 220 -23.98 33.76 16.23
N VAL A 221 -24.18 34.48 17.35
CA VAL A 221 -23.20 35.37 17.97
C VAL A 221 -22.43 34.58 19.01
#